data_AF-A0A537IW90-F1
#
_entry.id   AF-A0A537IW90-F1
#
_cell.length_a   1.000
_cell.length_b   1.000
_cell.length_c   1.000
_cell.angle_alpha   90.00
_cell.angle_beta   90.00
_cell.angle_gamma   90.00
#
_symmetry.space_group_name_H-M   'P 1'
#
loop_
_entity.id
_entity.type
_entity.pdbx_description
1 polymer ?
#
loop_
_entity_poly.entity_id
_entity_poly.type
_entity_poly.pdbx_seq_one_letter_code
_entity_poly.pdbx_strand_id
1 'polypeptide(L)'
;MARLCLILAFLYPVICGGQTYAFTVDDLVHVSSLSPQNFDDYVVKKGFSVKRRNIFDNSMGFTFCESRKRNGSDSLWLNRSIDIYKKNDVWCIVLNTSSVDEFKSGRTRLKNMNFFSDSGGEDTCLKTPLLFQKRAITIEARCAMEDGEPVYSFVIKKKEIPNPASIRFADDLLKFDSHEYLVACFGENNVKKDVYVFSENETKKCSILFPNSDEQAVFIWDDESNYRKISYVLISGTISTRDGEQYSGSFSHNKWELKNGIYQGMRISDLLRLNSNDFKFYGNQSEYSMMVEPKVTGSINFKWIGIGFNCFNCERSALMNKQKVSASDAVDNNLAMHVSCIMISP
;
A
#
# COMPACT_ATOMS: atom_id res chain seq x y z
N MET A 1 -9.63 77.73 22.12
CA MET A 1 -8.65 78.03 21.06
C MET A 1 -8.01 76.74 20.60
N ALA A 2 -8.23 76.40 19.33
CA ALA A 2 -7.60 75.29 18.64
C ALA A 2 -6.09 75.51 18.47
N ARG A 3 -5.30 74.43 18.52
CA ARG A 3 -4.08 74.14 17.71
C ARG A 3 -3.45 72.85 18.26
N LEU A 4 -3.57 71.71 17.58
CA LEU A 4 -2.72 71.26 16.46
C LEU A 4 -1.25 71.14 16.90
N CYS A 5 -0.80 69.93 17.25
CA CYS A 5 0.61 69.53 17.18
C CYS A 5 0.75 68.00 17.05
N LEU A 6 0.86 67.58 15.79
CA LEU A 6 1.70 66.50 15.27
C LEU A 6 1.67 65.14 15.99
N ILE A 7 0.74 64.30 15.53
CA ILE A 7 1.04 62.89 15.26
C ILE A 7 1.91 62.88 13.99
N LEU A 8 3.22 62.68 14.14
CA LEU A 8 4.12 62.50 12.98
C LEU A 8 5.08 61.32 13.23
N ALA A 9 4.75 60.24 12.54
CA ALA A 9 5.69 59.40 11.79
C ALA A 9 6.91 58.85 12.54
N PHE A 10 6.71 57.75 13.27
CA PHE A 10 7.61 56.59 13.20
C PHE A 10 6.80 55.33 12.88
N LEU A 11 6.05 55.41 11.78
CA LEU A 11 5.75 54.24 10.96
C LEU A 11 7.06 53.90 10.23
N TYR A 12 7.95 53.15 10.88
CA TYR A 12 8.75 52.22 10.11
C TYR A 12 7.79 51.13 9.68
N PRO A 13 7.45 50.99 8.38
CA PRO A 13 7.13 49.65 7.93
C PRO A 13 8.41 48.86 8.21
N VAL A 14 8.38 48.03 9.25
CA VAL A 14 9.19 46.83 9.26
C VAL A 14 8.70 46.08 8.02
N ILE A 15 9.33 46.38 6.89
CA ILE A 15 9.29 45.53 5.72
C ILE A 15 9.97 44.27 6.23
N CYS A 16 9.18 43.37 6.81
CA CYS A 16 9.52 41.97 6.89
C CYS A 16 9.75 41.59 5.42
N GLY A 17 10.99 41.70 4.97
CA GLY A 17 11.48 40.97 3.82
C GLY A 17 11.28 39.52 4.21
N GLY A 18 10.12 38.98 3.86
CA GLY A 18 9.81 37.58 4.04
C GLY A 18 10.94 36.83 3.35
N GLN A 19 11.82 36.22 4.13
CA GLN A 19 12.79 35.30 3.60
C GLN A 19 11.96 34.19 2.96
N THR A 20 11.89 34.19 1.63
CA THR A 20 11.26 33.11 0.88
C THR A 20 12.15 31.89 1.05
N TYR A 21 11.84 31.09 2.07
CA TYR A 21 12.46 29.79 2.26
C TYR A 21 12.19 28.93 1.02
N ALA A 22 13.24 28.28 0.50
CA ALA A 22 13.14 27.40 -0.66
C ALA A 22 12.09 26.31 -0.41
N PHE A 23 11.38 25.90 -1.48
CA PHE A 23 10.41 24.82 -1.40
C PHE A 23 11.13 23.48 -1.25
N THR A 24 10.88 22.77 -0.17
CA THR A 24 11.56 21.53 0.23
C THR A 24 10.64 20.31 0.13
N VAL A 25 11.18 19.13 0.43
CA VAL A 25 10.37 17.91 0.54
C VAL A 25 9.41 17.96 1.73
N ASP A 26 9.74 18.67 2.81
CA ASP A 26 8.81 18.94 3.92
C ASP A 26 7.58 19.71 3.42
N ASP A 27 7.82 20.72 2.58
CA ASP A 27 6.75 21.48 1.93
C ASP A 27 5.93 20.58 1.01
N LEU A 28 6.57 19.69 0.23
CA LEU A 28 5.89 18.72 -0.64
C LEU A 28 4.93 17.82 0.15
N VAL A 29 5.36 17.31 1.30
CA VAL A 29 4.53 16.50 2.19
C VAL A 29 3.37 17.34 2.74
N HIS A 30 3.64 18.56 3.18
CA HIS A 30 2.61 19.46 3.70
C HIS A 30 1.53 19.76 2.66
N VAL A 31 1.92 20.17 1.45
CA VAL A 31 0.97 20.58 0.41
C VAL A 31 0.11 19.42 -0.09
N SER A 32 0.55 18.17 0.04
CA SER A 32 -0.27 16.98 -0.27
C SER A 32 -1.52 16.82 0.61
N SER A 33 -1.60 17.58 1.70
CA SER A 33 -2.76 17.62 2.59
C SER A 33 -3.70 18.81 2.34
N LEU A 34 -3.30 19.76 1.49
CA LEU A 34 -4.06 20.98 1.24
C LEU A 34 -5.15 20.76 0.19
N SER A 35 -6.23 21.54 0.29
CA SER A 35 -7.19 21.71 -0.80
C SER A 35 -6.54 22.41 -2.00
N PRO A 36 -7.06 22.28 -3.23
CA PRO A 36 -6.50 22.95 -4.41
C PRO A 36 -6.28 24.47 -4.26
N GLN A 37 -7.21 25.19 -3.64
CA GLN A 37 -7.07 26.63 -3.42
C GLN A 37 -5.92 26.97 -2.47
N ASN A 38 -5.88 26.31 -1.30
CA ASN A 38 -4.79 26.48 -0.33
C ASN A 38 -3.43 26.05 -0.89
N PHE A 39 -3.41 25.06 -1.80
CA PHE A 39 -2.21 24.64 -2.49
C PHE A 39 -1.63 25.78 -3.34
N ASP A 40 -2.44 26.40 -4.21
CA ASP A 40 -1.99 27.45 -5.12
C ASP A 40 -1.45 28.65 -4.33
N ASP A 41 -2.20 29.08 -3.30
CA ASP A 41 -1.79 30.16 -2.40
C ASP A 41 -0.46 29.86 -1.71
N TYR A 42 -0.25 28.62 -1.27
CA TYR A 42 0.98 28.19 -0.61
C TYR A 42 2.17 28.24 -1.56
N VAL A 43 2.02 27.68 -2.76
CA VAL A 43 3.09 27.62 -3.77
C VAL A 43 3.46 29.02 -4.27
N VAL A 44 2.49 29.91 -4.47
CA VAL A 44 2.72 31.32 -4.83
C VAL A 44 3.47 32.05 -3.71
N LYS A 45 3.08 31.87 -2.44
CA LYS A 45 3.80 32.44 -1.29
C LYS A 45 5.24 31.96 -1.19
N LYS A 46 5.52 30.74 -1.65
CA LYS A 46 6.88 30.16 -1.75
C LYS A 46 7.68 30.66 -2.95
N GLY A 47 7.13 31.60 -3.73
CA GLY A 47 7.84 32.24 -4.84
C GLY A 47 7.78 31.48 -6.16
N PHE A 48 6.82 30.57 -6.32
CA PHE A 48 6.57 29.87 -7.57
C PHE A 48 5.40 30.51 -8.32
N SER A 49 5.40 30.38 -9.64
CA SER A 49 4.27 30.83 -10.47
C SER A 49 3.97 29.82 -11.57
N VAL A 50 2.70 29.73 -11.95
CA VAL A 50 2.25 28.86 -13.04
C VAL A 50 2.88 29.35 -14.34
N LYS A 51 3.70 28.52 -14.98
CA LYS A 51 4.32 28.86 -16.27
C LYS A 51 3.66 28.15 -17.45
N ARG A 52 3.17 26.92 -17.26
CA ARG A 52 2.66 26.09 -18.36
C ARG A 52 1.53 25.17 -17.93
N ARG A 53 0.58 24.95 -18.83
CA ARG A 53 -0.25 23.74 -18.84
C ARG A 53 0.48 22.71 -19.69
N ASN A 54 0.70 21.53 -19.12
CA ASN A 54 1.38 20.43 -19.78
C ASN A 54 0.47 19.21 -19.79
N ILE A 55 0.76 18.27 -20.70
CA ILE A 55 0.14 16.94 -20.70
C ILE A 55 1.17 15.98 -20.10
N PHE A 56 0.82 15.35 -18.99
CA PHE A 56 1.62 14.32 -18.31
C PHE A 56 0.87 13.00 -18.42
N ASP A 57 1.44 11.98 -19.07
CA ASP A 57 0.83 10.65 -19.20
C ASP A 57 -0.67 10.71 -19.60
N ASN A 58 -0.97 11.42 -20.69
CA ASN A 58 -2.34 11.66 -21.20
C ASN A 58 -3.29 12.42 -20.26
N SER A 59 -2.77 13.06 -19.21
CA SER A 59 -3.55 13.82 -18.24
C SER A 59 -3.12 15.28 -18.22
N MET A 60 -4.08 16.20 -18.12
CA MET A 60 -3.78 17.62 -18.01
C MET A 60 -3.13 17.90 -16.64
N GLY A 61 -2.04 18.67 -16.66
CA GLY A 61 -1.36 19.12 -15.45
C GLY A 61 -0.81 20.53 -15.56
N PHE A 62 -0.30 21.01 -14.44
CA PHE A 62 0.24 22.36 -14.30
C PHE A 62 1.68 22.28 -13.84
N THR A 63 2.54 23.11 -14.43
CA THR A 63 3.91 23.29 -14.00
C THR A 63 4.09 24.68 -13.41
N PHE A 64 4.53 24.70 -12.16
CA PHE A 64 4.94 25.88 -11.44
C PHE A 64 6.46 25.95 -11.47
N CYS A 65 7.02 27.11 -11.80
CA CYS A 65 8.47 27.30 -11.74
C CYS A 65 8.80 28.43 -10.78
N GLU A 66 9.96 28.32 -10.15
CA GLU A 66 10.45 29.34 -9.24
C GLU A 66 10.66 30.69 -9.97
N SER A 67 10.16 31.76 -9.36
CA SER A 67 10.18 33.13 -9.88
C SER A 67 11.26 33.94 -9.16
N ARG A 68 12.55 33.63 -9.37
CA ARG A 68 13.65 34.49 -8.88
C ARG A 68 14.05 35.53 -9.93
N LYS A 69 14.23 36.78 -9.48
CA LYS A 69 14.82 37.85 -10.30
C LYS A 69 16.32 37.59 -10.45
N ARG A 70 16.84 37.64 -11.69
CA ARG A 70 18.27 37.57 -12.01
C ARG A 70 19.01 38.70 -11.29
N ASN A 71 19.78 38.37 -10.27
CA ASN A 71 20.76 39.30 -9.69
C ASN A 71 22.15 38.67 -9.86
N GLY A 72 22.91 39.17 -10.85
CA GLY A 72 24.32 38.80 -11.06
C GLY A 72 24.58 37.56 -11.93
N SER A 73 25.70 37.57 -12.63
CA SER A 73 26.10 36.60 -13.65
C SER A 73 26.74 35.30 -13.12
N ASP A 74 26.77 35.08 -11.80
CA ASP A 74 27.66 34.07 -11.19
C ASP A 74 26.99 33.09 -10.20
N SER A 75 25.67 33.14 -10.02
CA SER A 75 24.98 32.12 -9.22
C SER A 75 24.65 30.90 -10.08
N LEU A 76 25.21 29.73 -9.76
CA LEU A 76 24.81 28.43 -10.30
C LEU A 76 23.28 28.32 -10.28
N TRP A 77 22.69 28.11 -11.46
CA TRP A 77 21.25 28.14 -11.67
C TRP A 77 20.60 26.89 -11.06
N LEU A 78 19.95 27.07 -9.91
CA LEU A 78 19.10 26.05 -9.30
C LEU A 78 17.74 26.07 -9.98
N ASN A 79 17.51 25.09 -10.86
CA ASN A 79 16.23 24.95 -11.54
C ASN A 79 15.30 24.12 -10.66
N ARG A 80 14.25 24.77 -10.13
CA ARG A 80 13.18 24.10 -9.39
C ARG A 80 11.86 24.25 -10.10
N SER A 81 11.11 23.16 -10.18
CA SER A 81 9.73 23.17 -10.63
C SER A 81 8.86 22.27 -9.77
N ILE A 82 7.57 22.58 -9.75
CA ILE A 82 6.55 21.76 -9.13
C ILE A 82 5.54 21.40 -10.20
N ASP A 83 5.36 20.11 -10.47
CA ASP A 83 4.33 19.63 -11.38
C ASP A 83 3.17 19.04 -10.61
N ILE A 84 1.96 19.22 -11.12
CA ILE A 84 0.75 18.62 -10.57
C ILE A 84 -0.06 18.03 -11.70
N TYR A 85 -0.46 16.79 -11.54
CA TYR A 85 -1.34 16.10 -12.48
C TYR A 85 -2.11 15.00 -11.77
N LYS A 86 -3.17 14.51 -12.41
CA LYS A 86 -3.97 13.40 -11.92
C LYS A 86 -3.68 12.17 -12.79
N LYS A 87 -3.33 11.03 -12.21
CA LYS A 87 -3.06 9.77 -12.92
C LYS A 87 -3.84 8.64 -12.27
N ASN A 88 -4.68 7.93 -13.04
CA ASN A 88 -5.53 6.82 -12.55
C ASN A 88 -6.31 7.20 -11.27
N ASP A 89 -6.96 8.36 -11.32
CA ASP A 89 -7.67 8.97 -10.19
C ASP A 89 -6.86 9.41 -8.97
N VAL A 90 -5.53 9.28 -9.00
CA VAL A 90 -4.63 9.72 -7.92
C VAL A 90 -3.95 11.04 -8.29
N TRP A 91 -4.05 12.02 -7.40
CA TRP A 91 -3.28 13.26 -7.52
C TRP A 91 -1.80 13.01 -7.26
N CYS A 92 -0.98 13.48 -8.19
CA CYS A 92 0.47 13.41 -8.15
C CYS A 92 1.01 14.84 -8.08
N ILE A 93 1.93 15.07 -7.14
CA ILE A 93 2.70 16.32 -7.07
C ILE A 93 4.16 15.93 -7.22
N VAL A 94 4.90 16.64 -8.06
CA VAL A 94 6.31 16.36 -8.33
C VAL A 94 7.12 17.58 -7.99
N LEU A 95 8.12 17.43 -7.13
CA LEU A 95 9.16 18.44 -6.93
C LEU A 95 10.37 18.04 -7.76
N ASN A 96 10.74 18.87 -8.73
CA ASN A 96 11.97 18.70 -9.52
C ASN A 96 13.04 19.69 -9.06
N THR A 97 14.29 19.24 -9.03
CA THR A 97 15.47 20.07 -8.75
C THR A 97 16.66 19.61 -9.59
N SER A 98 17.50 20.56 -10.02
CA SER A 98 18.82 20.28 -10.61
C SER A 98 19.92 20.04 -9.55
N SER A 99 19.60 20.19 -8.25
CA SER A 99 20.59 20.05 -7.17
C SER A 99 20.61 18.65 -6.58
N VAL A 100 21.78 18.02 -6.69
CA VAL A 100 22.08 16.75 -6.01
C VAL A 100 22.03 16.89 -4.48
N ASP A 101 22.43 18.03 -3.93
CA ASP A 101 22.45 18.27 -2.48
C ASP A 101 21.03 18.41 -1.93
N GLU A 102 20.13 19.07 -2.65
CA GLU A 102 18.71 19.11 -2.28
C GLU A 102 18.07 17.73 -2.34
N PHE A 103 18.43 16.93 -3.35
CA PHE A 103 17.96 15.56 -3.46
C PHE A 103 18.43 14.69 -2.28
N LYS A 104 19.72 14.76 -1.92
CA LYS A 104 20.26 14.05 -0.74
C LYS A 104 19.60 14.53 0.55
N SER A 105 19.49 15.85 0.75
CA SER A 105 18.85 16.43 1.93
C SER A 105 17.37 16.01 2.03
N GLY A 106 16.65 16.02 0.92
CA GLY A 106 15.26 15.59 0.85
C GLY A 106 15.06 14.13 1.26
N ARG A 107 15.93 13.22 0.81
CA ARG A 107 15.92 11.82 1.24
C ARG A 107 16.14 11.67 2.74
N THR A 108 17.11 12.39 3.31
CA THR A 108 17.37 12.38 4.75
C THR A 108 16.18 12.94 5.54
N ARG A 109 15.55 14.01 5.05
CA ARG A 109 14.35 14.61 5.65
C ARG A 109 13.18 13.63 5.67
N LEU A 110 12.95 12.87 4.58
CA LEU A 110 11.90 11.84 4.55
C LEU A 110 12.12 10.74 5.59
N LYS A 111 13.37 10.28 5.76
CA LYS A 111 13.73 9.33 6.83
C LYS A 111 13.45 9.92 8.22
N ASN A 112 13.85 11.17 8.45
CA ASN A 112 13.59 11.88 9.71
C ASN A 112 12.10 12.12 9.97
N MET A 113 11.28 12.17 8.91
CA MET A 113 9.82 12.22 8.99
C MET A 113 9.19 10.83 9.19
N ASN A 114 9.95 9.79 9.50
CA ASN A 114 9.49 8.42 9.71
C ASN A 114 8.79 7.81 8.48
N PHE A 115 9.24 8.14 7.27
CA PHE A 115 8.86 7.36 6.09
C PHE A 115 9.66 6.06 6.05
N PHE A 116 8.96 4.94 5.88
CA PHE A 116 9.54 3.63 5.63
C PHE A 116 10.19 3.57 4.24
N SER A 117 11.39 3.01 4.15
CA SER A 117 12.14 2.77 2.92
C SER A 117 13.08 1.59 3.14
N ASP A 118 13.01 0.56 2.31
CA ASP A 118 13.84 -0.65 2.45
C ASP A 118 15.29 -0.41 1.98
N SER A 119 15.52 0.55 1.07
CA SER A 119 16.85 0.76 0.49
C SER A 119 17.74 1.60 1.42
N GLY A 120 18.70 0.93 2.05
CA GLY A 120 19.83 1.53 2.76
C GLY A 120 20.92 2.12 1.86
N GLY A 121 20.75 2.11 0.53
CA GLY A 121 21.78 2.57 -0.41
C GLY A 121 22.02 4.09 -0.35
N GLU A 122 23.23 4.50 0.00
CA GLU A 122 23.71 5.89 -0.08
C GLU A 122 23.88 6.40 -1.52
N ASP A 123 23.68 5.51 -2.50
CA ASP A 123 23.97 5.82 -3.89
C ASP A 123 23.06 6.95 -4.42
N THR A 124 23.69 7.86 -5.15
CA THR A 124 23.10 9.16 -5.48
C THR A 124 22.35 9.13 -6.81
N CYS A 125 22.71 8.20 -7.69
CA CYS A 125 22.10 8.00 -9.01
C CYS A 125 21.59 6.56 -9.11
N LEU A 126 20.47 6.29 -8.45
CA LEU A 126 19.88 4.96 -8.44
C LEU A 126 19.28 4.63 -9.82
N LYS A 127 19.64 3.48 -10.38
CA LYS A 127 18.97 2.92 -11.58
C LYS A 127 17.48 2.65 -11.33
N THR A 128 17.08 2.50 -10.07
CA THR A 128 15.72 2.26 -9.62
C THR A 128 15.24 3.38 -8.70
N PRO A 129 14.01 3.89 -8.85
CA PRO A 129 13.45 4.87 -7.94
C PRO A 129 13.46 4.37 -6.49
N LEU A 130 13.83 5.23 -5.55
CA LEU A 130 13.75 4.96 -4.13
C LEU A 130 12.34 5.26 -3.62
N LEU A 131 11.70 4.27 -3.01
CA LEU A 131 10.35 4.40 -2.49
C LEU A 131 10.36 4.72 -0.99
N PHE A 132 9.64 5.78 -0.64
CA PHE A 132 9.31 6.15 0.72
C PHE A 132 7.81 6.00 0.93
N GLN A 133 7.41 5.42 2.06
CA GLN A 133 6.01 5.17 2.38
C GLN A 133 5.69 5.61 3.79
N LYS A 134 4.53 6.25 3.98
CA LYS A 134 4.01 6.56 5.31
C LYS A 134 2.51 6.68 5.23
N ARG A 135 1.79 5.79 5.90
CA ARG A 135 0.33 5.74 5.85
C ARG A 135 -0.17 5.70 4.39
N ALA A 136 -1.07 6.62 4.00
CA ALA A 136 -1.63 6.71 2.66
C ALA A 136 -0.76 7.50 1.65
N ILE A 137 0.47 7.88 2.03
CA ILE A 137 1.38 8.67 1.20
C ILE A 137 2.54 7.78 0.74
N THR A 138 2.84 7.84 -0.55
CA THR A 138 4.06 7.29 -1.14
C THR A 138 4.83 8.37 -1.85
N ILE A 139 6.16 8.37 -1.71
CA ILE A 139 7.05 9.29 -2.40
C ILE A 139 8.12 8.49 -3.12
N GLU A 140 8.18 8.64 -4.44
CA GLU A 140 9.24 8.06 -5.27
C GLU A 140 10.31 9.13 -5.51
N ALA A 141 11.54 8.88 -5.04
CA ALA A 141 12.70 9.71 -5.32
C ALA A 141 13.50 9.10 -6.47
N ARG A 142 13.68 9.84 -7.57
CA ARG A 142 14.32 9.35 -8.80
C ARG A 142 15.27 10.39 -9.40
N CYS A 143 16.24 9.90 -10.17
CA CYS A 143 17.15 10.68 -10.99
C CYS A 143 16.94 10.27 -12.45
N ALA A 144 16.83 11.25 -13.35
CA ALA A 144 16.76 11.04 -14.79
C ALA A 144 17.76 11.98 -15.50
N MET A 145 18.09 11.67 -16.75
CA MET A 145 18.84 12.59 -17.61
C MET A 145 17.85 13.26 -18.56
N GLU A 146 17.75 14.59 -18.52
CA GLU A 146 16.94 15.39 -19.43
C GLU A 146 17.87 16.35 -20.18
N ASP A 147 17.85 16.30 -21.51
CA ASP A 147 18.74 17.11 -22.37
C ASP A 147 20.25 17.01 -22.03
N GLY A 148 20.68 15.87 -21.50
CA GLY A 148 22.06 15.62 -21.09
C GLY A 148 22.42 16.09 -19.67
N GLU A 149 21.47 16.68 -18.95
CA GLU A 149 21.65 17.15 -17.57
C GLU A 149 20.86 16.27 -16.58
N PRO A 150 21.38 16.02 -15.36
CA PRO A 150 20.66 15.26 -14.35
C PRO A 150 19.50 16.07 -13.75
N VAL A 151 18.31 15.48 -13.74
CA VAL A 151 17.12 16.01 -13.08
C VAL A 151 16.72 15.07 -11.96
N TYR A 152 16.64 15.62 -10.75
CA TYR A 152 16.23 14.90 -9.55
C TYR A 152 14.77 15.23 -9.24
N SER A 153 13.97 14.22 -8.89
CA SER A 153 12.55 14.43 -8.59
C SER A 153 12.06 13.62 -7.40
N PHE A 154 11.12 14.21 -6.66
CA PHE A 154 10.29 13.56 -5.65
C PHE A 154 8.84 13.57 -6.13
N VAL A 155 8.29 12.39 -6.40
CA VAL A 155 6.91 12.21 -6.85
C VAL A 155 6.08 11.74 -5.66
N ILE A 156 5.27 12.64 -5.09
CA ILE A 156 4.32 12.28 -4.03
C ILE A 156 2.99 11.85 -4.64
N LYS A 157 2.46 10.74 -4.13
CA LYS A 157 1.11 10.24 -4.42
C LYS A 157 0.41 10.02 -3.09
N LYS A 158 -0.84 10.47 -3.00
CA LYS A 158 -1.68 10.28 -1.81
C LYS A 158 -2.94 9.52 -2.21
N LYS A 159 -3.17 8.39 -1.55
CA LYS A 159 -4.37 7.59 -1.74
C LYS A 159 -5.46 8.03 -0.75
N GLU A 160 -6.71 7.91 -1.17
CA GLU A 160 -7.84 8.07 -0.26
C GLU A 160 -7.96 6.83 0.62
N ILE A 161 -8.10 7.03 1.93
CA ILE A 161 -8.25 5.90 2.87
C ILE A 161 -9.72 5.47 2.83
N PRO A 162 -10.02 4.18 2.59
CA PRO A 162 -11.39 3.70 2.61
C PRO A 162 -11.99 3.89 4.00
N ASN A 163 -13.30 4.15 4.06
CA ASN A 163 -14.01 4.14 5.33
C ASN A 163 -13.95 2.72 5.92
N PRO A 164 -13.44 2.50 7.15
CA PRO A 164 -13.38 1.18 7.77
C PRO A 164 -14.74 0.47 7.79
N ALA A 165 -15.85 1.20 7.96
CA ALA A 165 -17.20 0.63 7.95
C ALA A 165 -17.62 0.07 6.57
N SER A 166 -16.91 0.41 5.50
CA SER A 166 -17.13 -0.14 4.15
C SER A 166 -16.39 -1.46 3.91
N ILE A 167 -15.48 -1.87 4.80
CA ILE A 167 -14.76 -3.13 4.73
C ILE A 167 -15.60 -4.18 5.46
N ARG A 168 -16.32 -5.02 4.70
CA ARG A 168 -17.27 -5.99 5.26
C ARG A 168 -16.91 -7.42 4.96
N PHE A 169 -16.31 -7.68 3.80
CA PHE A 169 -15.95 -9.01 3.34
C PHE A 169 -14.44 -9.13 3.18
N ALA A 170 -13.92 -10.36 3.19
CA ALA A 170 -12.49 -10.58 2.99
C ALA A 170 -12.03 -10.04 1.62
N ASP A 171 -12.89 -10.09 0.59
CA ASP A 171 -12.64 -9.49 -0.73
C ASP A 171 -12.30 -7.99 -0.66
N ASP A 172 -12.87 -7.25 0.31
CA ASP A 172 -12.61 -5.83 0.46
C ASP A 172 -11.18 -5.54 0.96
N LEU A 173 -10.51 -6.55 1.55
CA LEU A 173 -9.11 -6.46 1.96
C LEU A 173 -8.15 -6.35 0.76
N LEU A 174 -8.55 -6.82 -0.42
CA LEU A 174 -7.73 -6.72 -1.64
C LEU A 174 -7.50 -5.27 -2.10
N LYS A 175 -8.24 -4.30 -1.54
CA LYS A 175 -8.04 -2.87 -1.80
C LYS A 175 -6.74 -2.33 -1.21
N PHE A 176 -6.13 -3.03 -0.25
CA PHE A 176 -4.93 -2.56 0.46
C PHE A 176 -3.64 -3.05 -0.20
N ASP A 177 -2.94 -2.19 -0.93
CA ASP A 177 -1.74 -2.59 -1.69
C ASP A 177 -0.40 -2.45 -0.95
N SER A 178 -0.43 -2.13 0.35
CA SER A 178 0.78 -1.99 1.18
C SER A 178 0.49 -2.09 2.68
N HIS A 179 1.53 -2.44 3.45
CA HIS A 179 1.50 -2.39 4.93
C HIS A 179 1.14 -0.99 5.46
N GLU A 180 1.78 0.06 4.94
CA GLU A 180 1.53 1.43 5.38
C GLU A 180 0.06 1.85 5.16
N TYR A 181 -0.55 1.37 4.10
CA TYR A 181 -1.95 1.66 3.81
C TYR A 181 -2.92 0.89 4.73
N LEU A 182 -2.57 -0.32 5.16
CA LEU A 182 -3.26 -1.02 6.24
C LEU A 182 -3.19 -0.23 7.55
N VAL A 183 -1.98 0.21 7.94
CA VAL A 183 -1.77 1.05 9.14
C VAL A 183 -2.57 2.34 9.07
N ALA A 184 -2.69 2.95 7.88
CA ALA A 184 -3.47 4.16 7.69
C ALA A 184 -4.97 3.97 7.97
N CYS A 185 -5.51 2.79 7.64
CA CYS A 185 -6.94 2.48 7.77
C CYS A 185 -7.29 1.92 9.15
N PHE A 186 -6.50 0.96 9.65
CA PHE A 186 -6.81 0.22 10.86
C PHE A 186 -6.01 0.66 12.09
N GLY A 187 -4.97 1.47 11.91
CA GLY A 187 -4.08 1.90 12.98
C GLY A 187 -2.94 0.93 13.26
N GLU A 188 -1.82 1.47 13.74
CA GLU A 188 -0.56 0.74 13.95
C GLU A 188 -0.68 -0.41 14.96
N ASN A 189 -1.53 -0.24 15.99
CA ASN A 189 -1.78 -1.29 16.99
C ASN A 189 -2.48 -2.53 16.41
N ASN A 190 -3.14 -2.39 15.26
CA ASN A 190 -3.92 -3.46 14.64
C ASN A 190 -3.21 -4.10 13.46
N VAL A 191 -2.00 -3.65 13.10
CA VAL A 191 -1.27 -4.16 11.93
C VAL A 191 0.18 -4.42 12.29
N LYS A 192 0.65 -5.64 12.06
CA LYS A 192 1.99 -6.08 12.42
C LYS A 192 2.75 -6.63 11.21
N LYS A 193 4.04 -6.31 11.07
CA LYS A 193 4.93 -6.98 10.10
C LYS A 193 5.41 -8.30 10.69
N ASP A 194 5.43 -9.36 9.89
CA ASP A 194 5.89 -10.69 10.31
C ASP A 194 6.46 -11.45 9.10
N VAL A 195 6.88 -12.69 9.32
CA VAL A 195 7.32 -13.64 8.31
C VAL A 195 6.41 -14.87 8.39
N TYR A 196 5.75 -15.17 7.28
CA TYR A 196 4.99 -16.39 7.10
C TYR A 196 5.92 -17.54 6.70
N VAL A 197 5.77 -18.70 7.33
CA VAL A 197 6.57 -19.90 7.08
C VAL A 197 5.70 -20.93 6.37
N PHE A 198 5.96 -21.17 5.08
CA PHE A 198 5.28 -22.22 4.29
C PHE A 198 5.92 -23.59 4.53
N SER A 199 7.25 -23.61 4.62
CA SER A 199 8.05 -24.79 4.94
C SER A 199 9.37 -24.33 5.57
N GLU A 200 10.20 -25.28 6.02
CA GLU A 200 11.53 -24.98 6.60
C GLU A 200 12.41 -24.10 5.70
N ASN A 201 12.24 -24.21 4.37
CA ASN A 201 13.05 -23.51 3.38
C ASN A 201 12.29 -22.39 2.65
N GLU A 202 11.00 -22.21 2.92
CA GLU A 202 10.15 -21.26 2.21
C GLU A 202 9.45 -20.32 3.18
N THR A 203 9.85 -19.05 3.12
CA THR A 203 9.27 -17.99 3.94
C THR A 203 8.92 -16.78 3.08
N LYS A 204 7.94 -16.01 3.52
CA LYS A 204 7.55 -14.74 2.89
C LYS A 204 7.33 -13.66 3.92
N LYS A 205 7.81 -12.45 3.64
CA LYS A 205 7.43 -11.28 4.44
C LYS A 205 5.94 -10.99 4.29
N CYS A 206 5.26 -10.78 5.40
CA CYS A 206 3.82 -10.59 5.44
C CYS A 206 3.42 -9.43 6.36
N SER A 207 2.14 -9.12 6.36
CA SER A 207 1.52 -8.26 7.37
C SER A 207 0.28 -8.92 7.94
N ILE A 208 0.15 -8.87 9.26
CA ILE A 208 -0.97 -9.44 9.99
C ILE A 208 -1.88 -8.30 10.42
N LEU A 209 -3.13 -8.33 9.96
CA LEU A 209 -4.20 -7.46 10.42
C LEU A 209 -4.91 -8.14 11.60
N PHE A 210 -5.22 -7.37 12.64
CA PHE A 210 -5.82 -7.81 13.90
C PHE A 210 -5.18 -9.10 14.46
N PRO A 211 -3.86 -9.07 14.76
CA PRO A 211 -3.15 -10.24 15.22
C PRO A 211 -3.78 -10.82 16.50
N ASN A 212 -3.85 -12.15 16.58
CA ASN A 212 -4.43 -12.90 17.70
C ASN A 212 -5.91 -12.56 17.98
N SER A 213 -6.70 -12.37 16.92
CA SER A 213 -8.16 -12.18 17.02
C SER A 213 -8.93 -13.06 16.03
N ASP A 214 -10.25 -13.10 16.19
CA ASP A 214 -11.15 -13.74 15.22
C ASP A 214 -11.34 -12.92 13.92
N GLU A 215 -10.72 -11.75 13.80
CA GLU A 215 -10.68 -10.92 12.59
C GLU A 215 -9.29 -10.94 11.93
N GLN A 216 -8.45 -11.91 12.29
CA GLN A 216 -7.09 -11.97 11.78
C GLN A 216 -7.04 -12.21 10.26
N ALA A 217 -6.25 -11.44 9.53
CA ALA A 217 -5.97 -11.66 8.12
C ALA A 217 -4.48 -11.46 7.84
N VAL A 218 -3.89 -12.33 7.00
CA VAL A 218 -2.46 -12.27 6.67
C VAL A 218 -2.27 -11.89 5.22
N PHE A 219 -1.58 -10.78 4.99
CA PHE A 219 -1.24 -10.26 3.68
C PHE A 219 0.15 -10.77 3.29
N ILE A 220 0.22 -11.62 2.27
CA ILE A 220 1.49 -12.03 1.67
C ILE A 220 1.84 -11.05 0.55
N TRP A 221 3.05 -10.49 0.59
CA TRP A 221 3.48 -9.45 -0.34
C TRP A 221 4.39 -10.02 -1.43
N ASP A 222 4.15 -9.63 -2.69
CA ASP A 222 5.05 -9.91 -3.81
C ASP A 222 6.31 -9.02 -3.73
N ASP A 223 6.14 -7.74 -3.35
CA ASP A 223 7.26 -6.85 -3.05
C ASP A 223 7.57 -6.90 -1.54
N GLU A 224 8.31 -7.93 -1.17
CA GLU A 224 8.74 -8.21 0.20
C GLU A 224 9.64 -7.10 0.78
N SER A 225 10.41 -6.40 -0.07
CA SER A 225 11.25 -5.29 0.35
C SER A 225 10.40 -4.13 0.87
N ASN A 226 9.38 -3.74 0.11
CA ASN A 226 8.56 -2.59 0.43
C ASN A 226 7.28 -2.94 1.20
N TYR A 227 7.00 -4.22 1.46
CA TYR A 227 5.72 -4.71 1.98
C TYR A 227 4.53 -4.21 1.14
N ARG A 228 4.60 -4.43 -0.18
CA ARG A 228 3.60 -3.96 -1.15
C ARG A 228 3.23 -5.04 -2.15
N LYS A 229 2.16 -4.77 -2.90
CA LYS A 229 1.60 -5.63 -3.95
C LYS A 229 1.20 -6.97 -3.36
N ILE A 230 -0.10 -7.13 -3.11
CA ILE A 230 -0.62 -8.37 -2.57
C ILE A 230 -0.29 -9.50 -3.54
N SER A 231 0.32 -10.56 -3.03
CA SER A 231 0.35 -11.87 -3.69
C SER A 231 -0.99 -12.56 -3.45
N TYR A 232 -1.37 -12.68 -2.17
CA TYR A 232 -2.68 -13.11 -1.71
C TYR A 232 -2.90 -12.73 -0.24
N VAL A 233 -4.17 -12.73 0.18
CA VAL A 233 -4.58 -12.60 1.58
C VAL A 233 -5.06 -13.95 2.07
N LEU A 234 -4.56 -14.36 3.24
CA LEU A 234 -4.85 -15.62 3.89
C LEU A 234 -5.75 -15.39 5.11
N ILE A 235 -6.86 -16.11 5.16
CA ILE A 235 -7.80 -16.17 6.27
C ILE A 235 -7.78 -17.59 6.83
N SER A 236 -7.28 -17.76 8.05
CA SER A 236 -7.17 -19.05 8.72
C SER A 236 -7.24 -18.89 10.24
N GLY A 237 -7.74 -19.93 10.92
CA GLY A 237 -7.82 -20.02 12.38
C GLY A 237 -6.52 -20.49 13.04
N THR A 238 -5.58 -21.01 12.25
CA THR A 238 -4.22 -21.39 12.66
C THR A 238 -3.23 -20.84 11.65
N ILE A 239 -2.21 -20.11 12.11
CA ILE A 239 -1.25 -19.44 11.23
C ILE A 239 0.17 -19.78 11.65
N SER A 240 0.96 -20.30 10.70
CA SER A 240 2.39 -20.57 10.85
C SER A 240 3.21 -19.30 10.56
N THR A 241 3.04 -18.26 11.38
CA THR A 241 3.99 -17.14 11.38
C THR A 241 5.02 -17.33 12.49
N ARG A 242 6.21 -16.74 12.32
CA ARG A 242 7.30 -16.88 13.30
C ARG A 242 6.88 -16.45 14.71
N ASP A 243 6.08 -15.40 14.82
CA ASP A 243 5.55 -14.97 16.12
C ASP A 243 4.27 -15.75 16.52
N GLY A 244 3.56 -16.32 15.55
CA GLY A 244 2.39 -17.19 15.76
C GLY A 244 2.74 -18.54 16.38
N GLU A 245 3.95 -19.06 16.17
CA GLU A 245 4.44 -20.27 16.86
C GLU A 245 4.48 -20.12 18.39
N GLN A 246 4.53 -18.89 18.91
CA GLN A 246 4.45 -18.59 20.35
C GLN A 246 3.01 -18.53 20.87
N TYR A 247 2.01 -18.44 19.98
CA TYR A 247 0.59 -18.41 20.32
C TYR A 247 -0.03 -19.79 20.07
N SER A 248 -0.28 -20.53 21.14
CA SER A 248 -0.90 -21.87 21.08
C SER A 248 -2.42 -21.83 20.87
N GLY A 249 -3.01 -20.66 20.63
CA GLY A 249 -4.45 -20.51 20.43
C GLY A 249 -4.84 -20.79 18.98
N SER A 250 -5.84 -21.66 18.81
CA SER A 250 -6.57 -21.79 17.55
C SER A 250 -7.85 -20.99 17.67
N PHE A 251 -8.11 -20.08 16.73
CA PHE A 251 -9.42 -19.44 16.65
C PHE A 251 -10.32 -20.39 15.87
N SER A 252 -11.34 -20.90 16.56
CA SER A 252 -12.24 -21.88 15.97
C SER A 252 -13.01 -21.33 14.76
N HIS A 253 -13.23 -20.01 14.70
CA HIS A 253 -13.96 -19.35 13.62
C HIS A 253 -13.45 -17.92 13.37
N ASN A 254 -12.85 -17.69 12.21
CA ASN A 254 -12.56 -16.36 11.70
C ASN A 254 -13.84 -15.69 11.15
N LYS A 255 -14.04 -14.41 11.44
CA LYS A 255 -15.23 -13.62 11.06
C LYS A 255 -15.23 -13.18 9.60
N TRP A 256 -14.10 -13.23 8.91
CA TRP A 256 -14.04 -12.86 7.50
C TRP A 256 -14.83 -13.86 6.65
N GLU A 257 -15.91 -13.35 6.05
CA GLU A 257 -16.70 -14.03 5.04
C GLU A 257 -16.38 -13.44 3.66
N LEU A 258 -16.43 -14.26 2.61
CA LEU A 258 -16.35 -13.84 1.23
C LEU A 258 -17.70 -13.33 0.72
N LYS A 259 -17.70 -12.43 -0.26
CA LYS A 259 -18.94 -11.89 -0.86
C LYS A 259 -19.87 -12.95 -1.44
N ASN A 260 -19.32 -14.10 -1.82
CA ASN A 260 -20.07 -15.24 -2.32
C ASN A 260 -20.60 -16.17 -1.20
N GLY A 261 -20.37 -15.84 0.06
CA GLY A 261 -20.88 -16.56 1.23
C GLY A 261 -19.94 -17.62 1.80
N ILE A 262 -18.71 -17.77 1.27
CA ILE A 262 -17.74 -18.72 1.81
C ILE A 262 -17.14 -18.17 3.11
N TYR A 263 -17.08 -18.99 4.16
CA TYR A 263 -16.50 -18.65 5.45
C TYR A 263 -15.75 -19.85 6.06
N GLN A 264 -14.90 -19.58 7.04
CA GLN A 264 -14.15 -20.62 7.74
C GLN A 264 -15.08 -21.52 8.56
N GLY A 265 -14.92 -22.84 8.44
CA GLY A 265 -15.78 -23.84 9.09
C GLY A 265 -16.95 -24.31 8.22
N MET A 266 -17.16 -23.71 7.04
CA MET A 266 -18.16 -24.18 6.07
C MET A 266 -17.92 -25.65 5.71
N ARG A 267 -18.96 -26.48 5.78
CA ARG A 267 -18.87 -27.91 5.42
C ARG A 267 -18.66 -28.08 3.92
N ILE A 268 -17.94 -29.11 3.51
CA ILE A 268 -17.74 -29.42 2.09
C ILE A 268 -19.08 -29.59 1.33
N SER A 269 -20.11 -30.14 1.97
CA SER A 269 -21.45 -30.27 1.38
C SER A 269 -22.12 -28.92 1.10
N ASP A 270 -21.92 -27.95 2.00
CA ASP A 270 -22.47 -26.60 1.82
C ASP A 270 -21.70 -25.85 0.73
N LEU A 271 -20.37 -26.01 0.68
CA LEU A 271 -19.53 -25.44 -0.38
C LEU A 271 -19.87 -26.05 -1.76
N LEU A 272 -20.11 -27.36 -1.84
CA LEU A 272 -20.57 -28.04 -3.06
C LEU A 272 -21.92 -27.50 -3.53
N ARG A 273 -22.88 -27.34 -2.62
CA ARG A 273 -24.18 -26.72 -2.93
C ARG A 273 -24.01 -25.28 -3.40
N LEU A 274 -23.17 -24.49 -2.73
CA LEU A 274 -22.89 -23.10 -3.10
C LEU A 274 -22.25 -23.02 -4.50
N ASN A 275 -21.34 -23.93 -4.82
CA ASN A 275 -20.67 -23.97 -6.10
C ASN A 275 -21.59 -24.38 -7.27
N SER A 276 -22.69 -25.06 -6.98
CA SER A 276 -23.65 -25.59 -7.97
C SER A 276 -23.07 -26.57 -8.99
N ASN A 277 -21.84 -27.02 -8.80
CA ASN A 277 -21.17 -28.03 -9.61
C ASN A 277 -20.12 -28.76 -8.77
N ASP A 278 -19.81 -30.00 -9.15
CA ASP A 278 -18.74 -30.75 -8.52
C ASP A 278 -17.38 -30.08 -8.78
N PHE A 279 -16.50 -30.21 -7.80
CA PHE A 279 -15.13 -29.70 -7.85
C PHE A 279 -14.18 -30.74 -7.27
N LYS A 280 -12.88 -30.59 -7.55
CA LYS A 280 -11.86 -31.53 -7.08
C LYS A 280 -10.95 -30.85 -6.07
N PHE A 281 -10.44 -31.64 -5.15
CA PHE A 281 -9.38 -31.24 -4.23
C PHE A 281 -8.31 -32.32 -4.21
N TYR A 282 -7.11 -31.97 -3.75
CA TYR A 282 -5.97 -32.85 -3.73
C TYR A 282 -6.03 -33.80 -2.52
N GLY A 283 -5.79 -35.09 -2.74
CA GLY A 283 -5.73 -36.09 -1.66
C GLY A 283 -4.34 -36.19 -1.04
N ASN A 284 -4.11 -37.23 -0.23
CA ASN A 284 -2.87 -37.42 0.55
C ASN A 284 -1.63 -37.72 -0.31
N GLN A 285 -1.81 -38.09 -1.58
CA GLN A 285 -0.70 -38.35 -2.52
C GLN A 285 -0.19 -37.08 -3.21
N SER A 286 -0.68 -35.90 -2.85
CA SER A 286 -0.27 -34.63 -3.42
C SER A 286 0.39 -33.74 -2.37
N GLU A 287 1.38 -32.96 -2.79
CA GLU A 287 2.01 -31.92 -1.97
C GLU A 287 1.01 -30.81 -1.56
N TYR A 288 -0.09 -30.65 -2.32
CA TYR A 288 -1.16 -29.69 -2.03
C TYR A 288 -2.34 -30.34 -1.31
N SER A 289 -2.11 -31.40 -0.55
CA SER A 289 -3.17 -32.18 0.11
C SER A 289 -4.19 -31.28 0.81
N MET A 290 -5.47 -31.65 0.70
CA MET A 290 -6.62 -30.92 1.22
C MET A 290 -6.93 -29.56 0.57
N MET A 291 -6.17 -29.12 -0.43
CA MET A 291 -6.46 -27.90 -1.18
C MET A 291 -7.39 -28.18 -2.35
N VAL A 292 -8.33 -27.28 -2.62
CA VAL A 292 -9.17 -27.31 -3.82
C VAL A 292 -8.30 -27.02 -5.05
N GLU A 293 -8.54 -27.77 -6.13
CA GLU A 293 -7.85 -27.57 -7.40
C GLU A 293 -8.16 -26.17 -7.98
N PRO A 294 -7.15 -25.37 -8.38
CA PRO A 294 -7.35 -24.00 -8.84
C PRO A 294 -7.97 -23.95 -10.25
N LYS A 295 -9.28 -24.18 -10.33
CA LYS A 295 -10.03 -24.26 -11.57
C LYS A 295 -11.37 -23.55 -11.44
N VAL A 296 -11.86 -22.99 -12.54
CA VAL A 296 -13.25 -22.51 -12.62
C VAL A 296 -14.15 -23.73 -12.83
N THR A 297 -14.98 -24.02 -11.84
CA THR A 297 -15.97 -25.10 -11.87
C THR A 297 -17.24 -24.61 -11.23
N GLY A 298 -18.35 -24.52 -11.97
CA GLY A 298 -19.60 -23.99 -11.40
C GLY A 298 -19.54 -22.47 -11.15
N SER A 299 -20.13 -22.03 -10.04
CA SER A 299 -20.30 -20.61 -9.70
C SER A 299 -19.11 -19.98 -8.99
N ILE A 300 -18.20 -20.77 -8.41
CA ILE A 300 -17.02 -20.27 -7.69
C ILE A 300 -15.80 -20.33 -8.60
N ASN A 301 -15.00 -19.27 -8.57
CA ASN A 301 -13.73 -19.22 -9.28
C ASN A 301 -12.57 -19.60 -8.36
N PHE A 302 -12.25 -20.90 -8.28
CA PHE A 302 -11.16 -21.39 -7.44
C PHE A 302 -9.76 -21.03 -7.94
N LYS A 303 -9.63 -20.32 -9.07
CA LYS A 303 -8.32 -19.73 -9.47
C LYS A 303 -7.96 -18.51 -8.61
N TRP A 304 -8.96 -17.73 -8.21
CA TRP A 304 -8.77 -16.54 -7.37
C TRP A 304 -9.03 -16.82 -5.89
N ILE A 305 -9.83 -17.87 -5.62
CA ILE A 305 -10.19 -18.29 -4.27
C ILE A 305 -9.57 -19.67 -4.01
N GLY A 306 -8.46 -19.69 -3.29
CA GLY A 306 -7.89 -20.93 -2.78
C GLY A 306 -8.64 -21.38 -1.52
N ILE A 307 -9.00 -22.65 -1.45
CA ILE A 307 -9.69 -23.23 -0.29
C ILE A 307 -8.88 -24.43 0.20
N GLY A 308 -8.54 -24.43 1.50
CA GLY A 308 -7.98 -25.57 2.20
C GLY A 308 -9.00 -26.19 3.13
N PHE A 309 -9.03 -27.51 3.23
CA PHE A 309 -9.89 -28.24 4.15
C PHE A 309 -9.11 -28.80 5.35
N ASN A 310 -9.80 -28.90 6.48
CA ASN A 310 -9.46 -29.86 7.53
C ASN A 310 -10.48 -31.00 7.51
N CYS A 311 -10.07 -32.18 7.97
CA CYS A 311 -10.93 -33.34 8.04
C CYS A 311 -10.76 -34.11 9.35
N PHE A 312 -11.88 -34.48 9.98
CA PHE A 312 -11.87 -35.18 11.27
C PHE A 312 -11.77 -36.72 11.15
N ASN A 313 -12.15 -37.29 10.00
CA ASN A 313 -12.25 -38.76 9.82
C ASN A 313 -11.58 -39.27 8.53
N CYS A 314 -10.62 -38.51 7.98
CA CYS A 314 -10.00 -38.83 6.68
C CYS A 314 -8.83 -39.82 6.74
N GLU A 315 -8.19 -40.01 7.90
CA GLU A 315 -6.93 -40.79 8.02
C GLU A 315 -7.02 -42.22 7.47
N ARG A 316 -8.19 -42.86 7.57
CA ARG A 316 -8.41 -44.25 7.14
C ARG A 316 -9.19 -44.36 5.84
N SER A 317 -9.50 -43.24 5.19
CA SER A 317 -10.31 -43.24 3.98
C SER A 317 -9.47 -43.61 2.76
N ALA A 318 -9.79 -44.74 2.12
CA ALA A 318 -9.16 -45.13 0.85
C ALA A 318 -9.40 -44.08 -0.26
N LEU A 319 -10.48 -43.29 -0.16
CA LEU A 319 -10.75 -42.19 -1.08
C LEU A 319 -9.66 -41.11 -1.01
N MET A 320 -9.13 -40.83 0.18
CA MET A 320 -8.09 -39.82 0.40
C MET A 320 -6.71 -40.26 -0.08
N ASN A 321 -6.50 -41.56 -0.32
CA ASN A 321 -5.26 -42.11 -0.89
C ASN A 321 -5.19 -41.97 -2.43
N LYS A 322 -5.89 -41.00 -3.00
CA LYS A 322 -5.84 -40.65 -4.42
C LYS A 322 -5.08 -39.32 -4.59
N GLN A 323 -4.61 -39.05 -5.81
CA GLN A 323 -4.04 -37.74 -6.14
C GLN A 323 -5.08 -36.62 -6.09
N LYS A 324 -6.30 -36.89 -6.57
CA LYS A 324 -7.44 -35.96 -6.57
C LYS A 324 -8.71 -36.68 -6.15
N VAL A 325 -9.57 -35.97 -5.43
CA VAL A 325 -10.85 -36.44 -4.88
C VAL A 325 -11.94 -35.48 -5.32
N SER A 326 -13.10 -36.01 -5.75
CA SER A 326 -14.30 -35.23 -6.04
C SER A 326 -14.97 -34.80 -4.73
N ALA A 327 -15.53 -33.59 -4.69
CA ALA A 327 -16.29 -33.11 -3.54
C ALA A 327 -17.58 -33.93 -3.34
N SER A 328 -18.25 -34.32 -4.42
CA SER A 328 -19.40 -35.24 -4.36
C SER A 328 -19.00 -36.59 -3.75
N ASP A 329 -17.90 -37.21 -4.21
CA ASP A 329 -17.42 -38.48 -3.65
C ASP A 329 -17.14 -38.35 -2.13
N ALA A 330 -16.54 -37.23 -1.70
CA ALA A 330 -16.25 -36.99 -0.30
C ALA A 330 -17.52 -36.84 0.56
N VAL A 331 -18.56 -36.18 0.03
CA VAL A 331 -19.87 -36.06 0.68
C VAL A 331 -20.56 -37.42 0.76
N ASP A 332 -20.58 -38.19 -0.33
CA ASP A 332 -21.23 -39.51 -0.40
C ASP A 332 -20.56 -40.53 0.55
N ASN A 333 -19.24 -40.37 0.78
CA ASN A 333 -18.48 -41.18 1.73
C ASN A 333 -18.49 -40.63 3.17
N ASN A 334 -19.32 -39.62 3.48
CA ASN A 334 -19.46 -39.00 4.80
C ASN A 334 -18.13 -38.51 5.40
N LEU A 335 -17.25 -37.94 4.56
CA LEU A 335 -16.03 -37.30 5.06
C LEU A 335 -16.39 -35.98 5.75
N ALA A 336 -16.02 -35.87 7.03
CA ALA A 336 -16.30 -34.72 7.88
C ALA A 336 -15.27 -33.60 7.60
N MET A 337 -15.41 -32.99 6.43
CA MET A 337 -14.51 -31.94 5.93
C MET A 337 -15.14 -30.55 6.05
N HIS A 338 -14.31 -29.58 6.42
CA HIS A 338 -14.71 -28.18 6.56
C HIS A 338 -13.59 -27.26 6.08
N VAL A 339 -13.98 -26.08 5.58
CA VAL A 339 -13.04 -25.03 5.15
C VAL A 339 -12.19 -24.61 6.35
N SER A 340 -10.89 -24.87 6.31
CA SER A 340 -9.95 -24.48 7.36
C SER A 340 -9.22 -23.19 7.02
N CYS A 341 -9.01 -22.95 5.74
CA CYS A 341 -8.22 -21.86 5.20
C CYS A 341 -8.85 -21.32 3.91
N ILE A 342 -8.85 -20.00 3.76
CA ILE A 342 -9.26 -19.29 2.55
C ILE A 342 -8.11 -18.39 2.10
N MET A 343 -7.76 -18.46 0.82
CA MET A 343 -6.79 -17.59 0.18
C MET A 343 -7.50 -16.80 -0.91
N ILE A 344 -7.33 -15.48 -0.92
CA ILE A 344 -7.85 -14.61 -1.98
C ILE A 344 -6.71 -13.87 -2.68
N SER A 345 -6.72 -13.92 -4.01
CA SER A 345 -5.73 -13.25 -4.86
C SER A 345 -6.36 -12.04 -5.58
N PRO A 346 -5.57 -10.98 -5.86
CA PRO A 346 -6.03 -9.77 -6.56
C PRO A 346 -6.55 -9.99 -7.97
#